data_AF-A0A523SY90-F1
#
_entry.id   AF-A0A523SY90-F1
#
_cell.length_a   1.000
_cell.length_b   1.000
_cell.length_c   1.000
_cell.angle_alpha   90.00
_cell.angle_beta   90.00
_cell.angle_gamma   90.00
#
_symmetry.space_group_name_H-M   'P 1'
#
loop_
_entity.id
_entity.type
_entity.pdbx_description
1 polymer ?
#
loop_
_entity_poly.entity_id
_entity_poly.type
_entity_poly.pdbx_seq_one_letter_code
_entity_poly.pdbx_strand_id
1 'polypeptide(L)' 'MLMFNEASPPLTLTVFNASGRKVDELHVPQTGGTVTWGEGYGAGVYFIRVEGDASATTHKVILVK' A
#
# COMPACT_ATOMS: atom_id res chain seq x y z
N MET A 1 1.45 -6.66 -5.50
CA MET A 1 2.36 -7.21 -4.48
C MET A 1 3.36 -6.13 -4.11
N LEU A 2 3.48 -5.77 -2.82
CA LEU A 2 4.52 -4.85 -2.32
C LEU A 2 5.47 -5.63 -1.40
N MET A 3 6.77 -5.39 -1.53
CA MET A 3 7.83 -6.11 -0.80
C MET A 3 8.50 -5.15 0.19
N PHE A 4 8.67 -5.59 1.45
CA PHE A 4 9.33 -4.84 2.52
C PHE A 4 10.52 -5.62 3.09
N ASN A 5 11.54 -4.90 3.58
CA ASN A 5 12.76 -5.48 4.14
C ASN A 5 12.55 -5.92 5.62
N GLU A 6 13.27 -6.97 6.05
CA GLU A 6 13.20 -7.67 7.36
C GLU A 6 13.54 -6.80 8.59
N ALA A 7 13.82 -5.51 8.42
CA ALA A 7 14.12 -4.57 9.51
C ALA A 7 13.28 -3.28 9.47
N SER A 8 12.19 -3.24 8.69
CA SER A 8 11.35 -2.04 8.59
C SER A 8 10.46 -1.88 9.84
N PRO A 9 10.33 -0.64 10.39
CA PRO A 9 9.38 -0.35 11.47
C PRO A 9 7.93 -0.69 11.04
N PRO A 10 6.96 -0.73 11.98
CA PRO A 10 5.55 -0.89 11.62
C PRO A 10 5.16 0.12 10.54
N LEU A 11 4.48 -0.36 9.49
CA LEU A 11 4.11 0.46 8.33
C LEU A 11 2.60 0.63 8.27
N THR A 12 2.19 1.84 7.92
CA THR A 12 0.81 2.12 7.52
C THR A 12 0.78 2.32 6.01
N LEU A 13 -0.07 1.56 5.33
CA LEU A 13 -0.32 1.70 3.91
C LEU A 13 -1.66 2.40 3.72
N THR A 14 -1.65 3.61 3.17
CA THR A 14 -2.88 4.30 2.79
C THR A 14 -3.12 4.15 1.30
N VAL A 15 -4.32 3.72 0.92
CA VAL A 15 -4.67 3.52 -0.49
C VAL A 15 -5.63 4.60 -0.97
N PHE A 16 -5.31 5.17 -2.13
CA PHE A 16 -6.10 6.18 -2.81
C PHE A 16 -6.56 5.67 -4.18
N ASN A 17 -7.76 6.04 -4.60
CA ASN A 17 -8.22 5.81 -5.97
C ASN A 17 -7.63 6.86 -6.94
N ALA A 18 -7.93 6.73 -8.23
CA ALA A 18 -7.46 7.63 -9.27
C ALA A 18 -7.86 9.12 -9.08
N SER A 19 -8.90 9.41 -8.28
CA SER A 19 -9.30 10.79 -7.95
C SER A 19 -8.58 11.36 -6.72
N GLY A 20 -7.64 10.61 -6.13
CA GLY A 20 -6.94 11.00 -4.90
C GLY A 20 -7.78 10.82 -3.62
N ARG A 21 -8.92 10.13 -3.68
CA ARG A 21 -9.74 9.83 -2.49
C ARG A 21 -9.16 8.60 -1.79
N LYS A 22 -8.95 8.68 -0.47
CA LYS A 22 -8.60 7.52 0.37
C LYS A 22 -9.75 6.50 0.32
N VAL A 23 -9.40 5.25 0.01
CA VAL A 23 -10.36 4.14 -0.12
C VAL A 23 -10.01 2.94 0.76
N ASP A 24 -8.80 2.91 1.33
CA ASP A 24 -8.37 1.85 2.24
C ASP A 24 -7.20 2.29 3.14
N GLU A 25 -6.96 1.53 4.20
CA GLU A 25 -5.79 1.62 5.07
C GLU A 25 -5.42 0.26 5.65
N LEU A 26 -4.15 -0.11 5.52
CA LEU A 26 -3.61 -1.37 6.05
C LEU A 26 -2.53 -1.07 7.08
N HIS A 27 -2.67 -1.69 8.24
CA HIS A 27 -1.66 -1.66 9.29
C HIS A 27 -0.82 -2.93 9.21
N VAL A 28 0.48 -2.77 9.02
CA VAL A 28 1.44 -3.87 8.90
C VAL A 28 2.25 -3.94 10.19
N PRO A 29 1.93 -4.87 11.10
CA PRO A 29 2.52 -4.91 12.44
C PRO A 29 3.95 -5.48 12.48
N GLN A 30 4.50 -6.01 11.38
CA GLN A 30 5.75 -6.78 11.39
C GLN A 30 6.83 -6.28 10.40
N THR A 31 8.06 -6.53 10.82
CA THR A 31 9.35 -6.31 10.13
C THR A 31 9.51 -7.30 8.98
N GLY A 32 9.26 -6.84 7.74
CA GLY A 32 9.51 -7.60 6.52
C GLY A 32 8.35 -8.43 5.99
N GLY A 33 8.42 -8.75 4.70
CA GLY A 33 7.47 -9.62 4.02
C GLY A 33 6.67 -8.93 2.91
N THR A 34 5.57 -9.56 2.55
CA THR A 34 4.74 -9.17 1.41
C THR A 34 3.35 -8.77 1.88
N VAL A 35 2.85 -7.63 1.41
CA VAL A 35 1.44 -7.25 1.61
C VAL A 35 0.67 -7.43 0.31
N THR A 36 -0.48 -8.10 0.45
CA THR A 36 -1.46 -8.32 -0.62
C THR A 36 -2.62 -7.37 -0.44
N TRP A 37 -3.05 -6.74 -1.53
CA TRP A 37 -4.13 -5.76 -1.53
C TRP A 37 -4.90 -5.82 -2.86
N GLY A 38 -6.19 -5.50 -2.84
CA GLY A 38 -7.03 -5.35 -4.04
C GLY A 38 -8.25 -6.28 -4.10
N GLU A 39 -8.40 -7.20 -3.15
CA GLU A 39 -9.61 -8.03 -3.06
C GLU A 39 -10.84 -7.17 -2.73
N GLY A 40 -11.94 -7.37 -3.45
CA GLY A 40 -13.15 -6.55 -3.30
C GLY A 40 -13.12 -5.19 -4.02
N TYR A 41 -11.98 -4.79 -4.60
CA TYR A 41 -11.86 -3.55 -5.37
C TYR A 41 -12.01 -3.79 -6.88
N GLY A 42 -12.52 -2.78 -7.58
CA GLY A 42 -12.67 -2.79 -9.04
C GLY A 42 -11.32 -2.65 -9.76
N ALA A 43 -11.24 -3.10 -11.02
CA ALA A 43 -10.06 -2.83 -11.85
C ALA A 43 -9.87 -1.32 -12.03
N GLY A 44 -8.62 -0.85 -12.02
CA GLY A 44 -8.34 0.57 -12.13
C GLY A 44 -6.96 0.98 -11.62
N VAL A 45 -6.72 2.29 -11.61
CA VAL A 45 -5.49 2.88 -11.06
C VAL A 45 -5.70 3.27 -9.61
N TYR A 46 -4.75 2.85 -8.78
CA TYR A 46 -4.67 3.15 -7.37
C TYR A 46 -3.28 3.68 -7.00
N PHE A 47 -3.21 4.38 -5.89
CA PHE A 47 -1.97 4.87 -5.31
C PHE A 47 -1.84 4.35 -3.89
N ILE A 48 -0.74 3.66 -3.59
CA ILE A 48 -0.47 3.14 -2.25
C ILE A 48 0.67 3.96 -1.66
N ARG A 49 0.35 4.74 -0.63
CA ARG A 49 1.32 5.49 0.15
C ARG A 49 1.78 4.65 1.33
N VAL A 50 3.08 4.48 1.46
CA VAL A 50 3.73 3.81 2.59
C VAL A 50 4.18 4.88 3.58
N GLU A 51 3.65 4.84 4.79
CA GLU A 51 4.00 5.73 5.90
C GLU A 51 4.70 4.90 6.98
N GLY A 52 5.85 5.37 7.48
CA GLY A 52 6.63 4.66 8.51
C GLY A 52 8.14 4.62 8.28
N ASP A 53 8.62 4.87 7.05
CA ASP A 53 10.04 5.13 6.78
C ASP A 53 10.31 6.64 6.72
N ALA A 54 11.56 7.06 6.90
CA ALA A 54 11.98 8.47 6.90
C ALA A 54 11.65 9.23 5.59
N SER A 55 11.22 8.51 4.54
CA SER A 55 10.64 9.06 3.32
C SER A 55 9.34 8.34 2.96
N ALA A 56 8.21 9.06 3.04
CA ALA A 56 6.92 8.52 2.60
C ALA A 56 6.97 8.25 1.09
N THR A 57 6.87 6.97 0.70
CA THR A 57 6.93 6.56 -0.71
C THR A 57 5.51 6.30 -1.23
N THR A 58 5.22 6.77 -2.45
CA THR A 58 3.93 6.51 -3.12
C THR A 58 4.13 5.64 -4.35
N HIS A 59 3.39 4.54 -4.43
CA HIS A 59 3.42 3.61 -5.54
C HIS A 59 2.14 3.70 -6.36
N LYS A 60 2.26 3.88 -7.68
CA LYS A 60 1.14 3.74 -8.60
C LYS A 60 0.94 2.26 -8.90
N VAL A 61 -0.28 1.77 -8.70
CA VAL A 61 -0.69 0.38 -8.91
C VAL A 61 -1.81 0.35 -9.95
N ILE A 62 -1.70 -0.55 -10.92
CA ILE A 62 -2.79 -0.87 -11.84
C ILE A 62 -3.36 -2.20 -11.39
N LEU A 63 -4.56 -2.17 -10.83
CA LEU A 63 -5.29 -3.38 -10.46
C LEU A 63 -5.98 -3.92 -11.71
N VAL A 64 -5.50 -5.07 -12.17
CA VAL A 64 -6.09 -5.87 -13.26
C VAL A 64 -6.76 -7.10 -12.65
N LYS A 65 -7.77 -7.65 -13.33
CA LYS A 65 -8.42 -8.91 -12.96
C LYS A 65 -7.89 -10.05 -13.82
#